data_AF-A0A2H0MJH6-F1
#
_entry.id   AF-A0A2H0MJH6-F1
#
_cell.length_a   1.000
_cell.length_b   1.000
_cell.length_c   1.000
_cell.angle_alpha   90.00
_cell.angle_beta   90.00
_cell.angle_gamma   90.00
#
_symmetry.space_group_name_H-M   'P 1'
#
loop_
_entity.id
_entity.type
_entity.pdbx_description
1 polymer ?
#
loop_
_entity_poly.entity_id
_entity_poly.type
_entity_poly.pdbx_seq_one_letter_code
_entity_poly.pdbx_strand_id
1 'polypeptide(L)'
;EVAQGLECDVVVNLQGDEPLMPPENIDLVTRPFLEGKNLSMSTLMMPFGPEEDIFDPNIVKVVVDEGGRALYFSRAPIPYDREAWVHLDRRCPTSSAGWYKHIGLYAYRRSFLLDISRLPPSRLETLEKLEQLRVLEAGHTIQVLETHQRSLGVDSPADIARVERSLDAMNATG
;
A
#
# COMPACT_ATOMS: atom_id res chain seq x y z
N GLU A 1 -19.11 -5.82 4.18
CA GLU A 1 -20.07 -6.34 5.19
C GLU A 1 -19.89 -5.82 6.62
N VAL A 2 -18.70 -5.39 7.09
CA VAL A 2 -18.56 -4.83 8.47
C VAL A 2 -18.92 -3.34 8.59
N ALA A 3 -18.62 -2.52 7.57
CA ALA A 3 -18.82 -1.06 7.62
C ALA A 3 -20.30 -0.60 7.52
N GLN A 4 -21.23 -1.49 7.16
CA GLN A 4 -22.64 -1.11 6.95
C GLN A 4 -23.33 -0.71 8.26
N GLY A 5 -22.97 -1.33 9.39
CA GLY A 5 -23.54 -1.04 10.72
C GLY A 5 -22.75 -0.05 11.59
N LEU A 6 -21.63 0.48 11.10
CA LEU A 6 -20.78 1.41 11.86
C LEU A 6 -21.07 2.85 11.43
N GLU A 7 -21.40 3.73 12.38
CA GLU A 7 -21.44 5.17 12.16
C GLU A 7 -20.02 5.73 12.27
N CYS A 8 -19.35 5.89 11.13
CA CYS A 8 -18.06 6.54 11.04
C CYS A 8 -17.90 7.28 9.72
N ASP A 9 -17.06 8.32 9.72
CA ASP A 9 -16.76 9.10 8.52
C ASP A 9 -15.65 8.45 7.68
N VAL A 10 -14.65 7.88 8.36
CA VAL A 10 -13.47 7.25 7.76
C VAL A 10 -13.35 5.81 8.24
N VAL A 11 -13.09 4.89 7.32
CA VAL A 11 -12.81 3.48 7.58
C VAL A 11 -11.37 3.21 7.18
N VAL A 12 -10.59 2.63 8.09
CA VAL A 12 -9.25 2.11 7.80
C VAL A 12 -9.34 0.60 7.62
N ASN A 13 -8.82 0.09 6.51
CA ASN A 13 -8.69 -1.34 6.27
C ASN A 13 -7.23 -1.74 6.52
N LEU A 14 -7.01 -2.55 7.55
CA LEU A 14 -5.73 -3.17 7.88
C LEU A 14 -5.84 -4.67 7.58
N GLN A 15 -4.94 -5.20 6.75
CA GLN A 15 -4.92 -6.62 6.43
C GLN A 15 -4.45 -7.43 7.66
N GLY A 16 -5.07 -8.60 7.88
CA GLY A 16 -4.84 -9.40 9.10
C GLY A 16 -3.48 -10.11 9.16
N ASP A 17 -2.74 -10.12 8.05
CA ASP A 17 -1.38 -10.63 7.90
C ASP A 17 -0.29 -9.57 8.20
N GLU A 18 -0.68 -8.31 8.49
CA GLU A 18 0.21 -7.25 8.97
C GLU A 18 -0.04 -6.87 10.45
N PRO A 19 0.18 -7.78 11.41
CA PRO A 19 -0.10 -7.53 12.83
C PRO A 19 0.79 -6.44 13.46
N LEU A 20 1.91 -6.09 12.82
CA LEU A 20 2.88 -5.10 13.31
C LEU A 20 2.87 -3.81 12.49
N MET A 21 1.72 -3.43 11.93
CA MET A 21 1.59 -2.14 11.25
C MET A 21 1.93 -0.99 12.22
N PRO A 22 2.91 -0.12 11.88
CA PRO A 22 3.22 1.04 12.70
C PRO A 22 2.00 1.95 12.86
N PRO A 23 1.62 2.35 14.08
CA PRO A 23 0.52 3.29 14.30
C PRO A 23 0.67 4.59 13.50
N GLU A 24 1.91 5.04 13.28
CA GLU A 24 2.22 6.22 12.48
C GLU A 24 1.75 6.09 11.03
N ASN A 25 1.70 4.87 10.48
CA ASN A 25 1.15 4.62 9.14
C ASN A 25 -0.38 4.78 9.14
N ILE A 26 -1.06 4.40 10.23
CA ILE A 26 -2.51 4.58 10.39
C ILE A 26 -2.84 6.08 10.48
N ASP A 27 -2.07 6.83 11.27
CA ASP A 27 -2.21 8.28 11.36
C ASP A 27 -1.93 8.94 10.01
N LEU A 28 -0.87 8.51 9.32
CA LEU A 28 -0.47 9.05 8.03
C LEU A 28 -1.53 8.83 6.94
N VAL A 29 -2.08 7.61 6.85
CA VAL A 29 -3.06 7.28 5.80
C VAL A 29 -4.38 8.02 6.03
N THR A 30 -4.74 8.31 7.28
CA THR A 30 -5.98 9.01 7.63
C THR A 30 -5.86 10.53 7.61
N ARG A 31 -4.65 11.08 7.82
CA ARG A 31 -4.37 12.53 7.89
C ARG A 31 -5.05 13.37 6.80
N PRO A 32 -5.03 13.00 5.49
CA PRO A 32 -5.69 13.80 4.46
C PRO A 32 -7.19 14.02 4.69
N PHE A 33 -7.88 13.04 5.27
CA PHE A 33 -9.31 13.17 5.58
C PHE A 33 -9.53 14.15 6.74
N LEU A 34 -8.68 14.08 7.77
CA LEU A 34 -8.72 14.96 8.95
C LEU A 34 -8.37 16.41 8.61
N GLU A 35 -7.50 16.61 7.62
CA GLU A 35 -7.19 17.93 7.04
C GLU A 35 -8.30 18.49 6.14
N GLY A 36 -9.42 17.77 5.99
CA GLY A 36 -10.57 18.21 5.21
C GLY A 36 -10.36 18.14 3.69
N LYS A 37 -9.36 17.38 3.21
CA LYS A 37 -9.14 17.23 1.76
C LYS A 37 -10.31 16.48 1.11
N ASN A 38 -10.66 16.93 -0.08
CA ASN A 38 -11.70 16.32 -0.88
C ASN A 38 -11.14 15.11 -1.65
N LEU A 39 -10.95 13.99 -0.93
CA LEU A 39 -10.60 12.70 -1.50
C LEU A 39 -11.47 11.60 -0.87
N SER A 40 -11.58 10.49 -1.61
CA SER A 40 -12.45 9.37 -1.23
C SER A 40 -11.68 8.20 -0.65
N MET A 41 -10.41 8.05 -1.02
CA MET A 41 -9.55 6.94 -0.64
C MET A 41 -8.09 7.38 -0.60
N SER A 42 -7.34 6.86 0.36
CA SER A 42 -5.89 6.96 0.43
C SER A 42 -5.22 5.63 0.75
N THR A 43 -3.94 5.52 0.40
CA THR A 43 -3.04 4.41 0.71
C THR A 43 -1.61 4.93 0.90
N LEU A 44 -0.66 4.03 1.16
CA LEU A 44 0.73 4.35 1.40
C LEU A 44 1.66 3.72 0.35
N MET A 45 2.80 4.36 0.18
CA MET A 45 3.93 3.83 -0.57
C MET A 45 5.23 4.03 0.19
N MET A 46 6.23 3.23 -0.13
CA MET A 46 7.56 3.30 0.47
C MET A 46 8.63 3.14 -0.60
N PRO A 47 9.75 3.87 -0.51
CA PRO A 47 10.90 3.63 -1.37
C PRO A 47 11.41 2.20 -1.25
N PHE A 48 11.88 1.62 -2.34
CA PHE A 48 12.56 0.33 -2.30
C PHE A 48 13.81 0.37 -1.41
N GLY A 49 13.99 -0.65 -0.58
CA GLY A 49 15.19 -0.87 0.22
C GLY A 49 16.35 -1.43 -0.63
N PRO A 50 17.59 -1.38 -0.10
CA PRO A 50 18.78 -1.86 -0.84
C PRO A 50 18.74 -3.33 -1.24
N GLU A 51 18.09 -4.17 -0.43
CA GLU A 51 18.01 -5.62 -0.61
C GLU A 51 16.73 -6.06 -1.33
N GLU A 52 15.85 -5.11 -1.70
CA GLU A 52 14.54 -5.44 -2.27
C GLU A 52 14.63 -5.56 -3.79
N ASP A 53 14.10 -6.66 -4.32
CA ASP A 53 14.07 -6.92 -5.75
C ASP A 53 12.79 -6.34 -6.37
N ILE A 54 12.93 -5.35 -7.25
CA ILE A 54 11.81 -4.77 -8.00
C ILE A 54 11.08 -5.80 -8.87
N PHE A 55 11.79 -6.85 -9.30
CA PHE A 55 11.21 -7.93 -10.11
C PHE A 55 10.42 -8.95 -9.28
N ASP A 56 10.44 -8.87 -7.94
CA ASP A 56 9.61 -9.73 -7.11
C ASP A 56 8.11 -9.44 -7.39
N PRO A 57 7.35 -10.42 -7.91
CA PRO A 57 5.94 -10.24 -8.22
C PRO A 57 5.06 -10.14 -6.96
N ASN A 58 5.57 -10.50 -5.77
CA ASN A 58 4.86 -10.35 -4.51
C ASN A 58 4.88 -8.90 -4.01
N ILE A 59 5.91 -8.14 -4.38
CA ILE A 59 6.00 -6.71 -4.08
C ILE A 59 5.24 -5.93 -5.14
N VAL A 60 4.13 -5.30 -4.74
CA VAL A 60 3.34 -4.45 -5.64
C VAL A 60 4.04 -3.10 -5.79
N LYS A 61 4.26 -2.67 -7.03
CA LYS A 61 4.82 -1.36 -7.36
C LYS A 61 3.69 -0.35 -7.56
N VAL A 62 3.95 0.91 -7.25
CA VAL A 62 3.04 2.03 -7.51
C VAL A 62 3.77 3.17 -8.17
N VAL A 63 3.10 3.82 -9.12
CA VAL A 63 3.53 5.08 -9.72
C VAL A 63 2.50 6.16 -9.45
N VAL A 64 2.96 7.37 -9.15
CA VAL A 64 2.12 8.50 -8.76
C VAL A 64 2.45 9.73 -9.61
N ASP A 65 1.50 10.67 -9.68
CA ASP A 65 1.79 12.01 -10.20
C ASP A 65 2.44 12.91 -9.14
N GLU A 66 2.78 14.15 -9.51
CA GLU A 66 3.40 15.13 -8.59
C GLU A 66 2.52 15.48 -7.38
N GLY A 67 1.20 15.24 -7.46
CA GLY A 67 0.26 15.42 -6.36
C GLY A 67 0.10 14.18 -5.48
N GLY A 68 0.87 13.11 -5.75
CA GLY A 68 0.76 11.83 -5.05
C GLY A 68 -0.52 11.06 -5.40
N ARG A 69 -1.18 11.33 -6.52
CA ARG A 69 -2.31 10.51 -6.99
C ARG A 69 -1.77 9.31 -7.73
N ALA A 70 -2.28 8.12 -7.40
CA ALA A 70 -1.88 6.90 -8.10
C ALA A 70 -2.22 7.00 -9.58
N LEU A 71 -1.22 6.77 -10.43
CA LEU A 71 -1.38 6.59 -11.87
C LEU A 71 -1.63 5.11 -12.17
N TYR A 72 -0.90 4.19 -11.51
CA TYR A 72 -1.08 2.76 -11.69
C TYR A 72 -0.42 1.93 -10.57
N PHE A 73 -0.91 0.70 -10.38
CA PHE A 73 -0.31 -0.33 -9.53
C PHE A 73 -0.02 -1.56 -10.36
N SER A 74 1.12 -2.22 -10.15
CA SER A 74 1.45 -3.44 -10.89
C SER A 74 2.38 -4.35 -10.13
N ARG A 75 2.27 -5.65 -10.39
CA ARG A 75 3.31 -6.63 -10.02
C ARG A 75 4.48 -6.60 -10.99
N ALA A 76 4.32 -6.03 -12.19
CA ALA A 76 5.43 -5.76 -13.09
C ALA A 76 6.29 -4.59 -12.56
N PRO A 77 7.60 -4.56 -12.88
CA PRO A 77 8.48 -3.48 -12.49
C PRO A 77 8.08 -2.17 -13.20
N ILE A 78 7.72 -1.14 -12.41
CA ILE A 78 7.33 0.19 -12.91
C ILE A 78 7.87 1.33 -12.00
N PRO A 79 8.24 2.50 -12.56
CA PRO A 79 8.36 2.75 -13.99
C PRO A 79 9.53 1.99 -14.63
N TYR A 80 9.46 1.82 -15.95
CA TYR A 80 10.56 1.30 -16.75
C TYR A 80 11.67 2.36 -16.84
N ASP A 81 12.85 2.08 -16.29
CA ASP A 81 14.02 2.93 -16.47
C ASP A 81 14.78 2.51 -17.73
N ARG A 82 14.63 3.30 -18.79
CA ARG A 82 15.19 2.98 -20.11
C ARG A 82 16.71 2.95 -20.12
N GLU A 83 17.37 3.78 -19.33
CA GLU A 83 18.82 3.87 -19.33
C GLU A 83 19.43 2.81 -18.42
N ALA A 84 18.87 2.65 -17.22
CA ALA A 84 19.38 1.67 -16.27
C ALA A 84 19.12 0.22 -16.72
N TRP A 85 18.01 -0.06 -17.42
CA TRP A 85 17.68 -1.45 -17.80
C TRP A 85 18.48 -1.98 -19.00
N VAL A 86 19.08 -1.12 -19.82
CA VAL A 86 19.95 -1.57 -20.93
C VAL A 86 21.28 -2.14 -20.41
N HIS A 87 21.70 -1.74 -19.21
CA HIS A 87 22.97 -2.15 -18.59
C HIS A 87 22.79 -3.09 -17.40
N LEU A 88 21.58 -3.57 -17.13
CA LEU A 88 21.29 -4.39 -15.95
C LEU A 88 21.76 -5.84 -16.14
N ASP A 89 22.98 -6.13 -15.70
CA ASP A 89 23.37 -7.48 -15.28
C ASP A 89 22.63 -7.83 -13.96
N ARG A 90 21.29 -7.98 -14.05
CA ARG A 90 20.31 -8.42 -13.02
C ARG A 90 20.41 -7.84 -11.60
N ARG A 91 21.32 -6.90 -11.35
CA ARG A 91 21.52 -6.23 -10.07
C ARG A 91 20.81 -4.90 -10.12
N CYS A 92 19.79 -4.79 -9.28
CA CYS A 92 18.94 -3.62 -9.11
C CYS A 92 19.80 -2.34 -9.05
N PRO A 93 19.52 -1.30 -9.86
CA PRO A 93 20.16 0.00 -9.68
C PRO A 93 19.87 0.47 -8.26
N THR A 94 20.92 0.70 -7.49
CA THR A 94 20.79 1.24 -6.15
C THR A 94 20.10 2.60 -6.21
N SER A 95 18.86 2.63 -5.73
CA SER A 95 18.22 3.73 -4.98
C SER A 95 18.04 5.11 -5.65
N SER A 96 18.18 5.25 -6.97
CA SER A 96 17.99 6.57 -7.64
C SER A 96 16.74 6.68 -8.52
N ALA A 97 16.06 5.58 -8.84
CA ALA A 97 15.06 5.54 -9.92
C ALA A 97 13.59 5.81 -9.50
N GLY A 98 13.33 6.36 -8.30
CA GLY A 98 11.96 6.73 -7.91
C GLY A 98 10.98 5.54 -7.88
N TRP A 99 11.48 4.33 -7.59
CA TRP A 99 10.64 3.15 -7.43
C TRP A 99 10.04 3.09 -6.04
N TYR A 100 8.73 2.86 -6.00
CA TYR A 100 7.97 2.76 -4.78
C TYR A 100 7.20 1.43 -4.75
N LYS A 101 7.28 0.77 -3.61
CA LYS A 101 6.38 -0.34 -3.29
C LYS A 101 5.12 0.21 -2.62
N HIS A 102 3.99 -0.37 -2.96
CA HIS A 102 2.71 -0.12 -2.33
C HIS A 102 2.60 -0.87 -1.00
N ILE A 103 1.99 -0.24 -0.01
CA ILE A 103 1.66 -0.86 1.29
C ILE A 103 0.15 -1.04 1.36
N GLY A 104 -0.29 -2.26 1.69
CA GLY A 104 -1.71 -2.68 1.73
C GLY A 104 -2.58 -2.04 2.82
N LEU A 105 -2.22 -0.84 3.29
CA LEU A 105 -2.99 -0.05 4.24
C LEU A 105 -3.83 0.97 3.48
N TYR A 106 -5.13 0.98 3.76
CA TYR A 106 -6.06 1.88 3.09
C TYR A 106 -6.96 2.62 4.06
N ALA A 107 -7.26 3.87 3.76
CA ALA A 107 -8.33 4.61 4.40
C ALA A 107 -9.35 5.11 3.37
N TYR A 108 -10.62 5.10 3.74
CA TYR A 108 -11.74 5.41 2.85
C TYR A 108 -12.73 6.33 3.56
N ARG A 109 -13.39 7.22 2.81
CA ARG A 109 -14.70 7.70 3.24
C ARG A 109 -15.67 6.54 3.25
N ARG A 110 -16.47 6.42 4.32
CA ARG A 110 -17.43 5.31 4.45
C ARG A 110 -18.37 5.21 3.24
N SER A 111 -18.91 6.33 2.77
CA SER A 111 -19.81 6.35 1.60
C SER A 111 -19.13 5.76 0.37
N PHE A 112 -17.90 6.18 0.10
CA PHE A 112 -17.13 5.67 -1.04
C PHE A 112 -16.82 4.18 -0.92
N LEU A 113 -16.46 3.69 0.26
CA LEU A 113 -16.23 2.26 0.49
C LEU A 113 -17.48 1.43 0.17
N LEU A 114 -18.67 1.92 0.55
CA LEU A 114 -19.93 1.27 0.24
C LEU A 114 -20.22 1.29 -1.27
N ASP A 115 -19.90 2.38 -1.96
CA ASP A 115 -20.11 2.50 -3.41
C ASP A 115 -19.20 1.53 -4.19
N ILE A 116 -17.89 1.54 -3.91
CA ILE A 116 -16.93 0.67 -4.61
C ILE A 116 -17.15 -0.82 -4.31
N SER A 117 -17.68 -1.15 -3.13
CA SER A 117 -17.99 -2.55 -2.77
C SER A 117 -19.08 -3.17 -3.64
N ARG A 118 -19.88 -2.35 -4.34
CA ARG A 118 -20.94 -2.81 -5.26
C ARG A 118 -20.45 -2.99 -6.69
N LEU A 119 -19.25 -2.48 -7.02
CA LEU A 119 -18.68 -2.64 -8.34
C LEU A 119 -18.27 -4.09 -8.58
N PRO A 120 -18.52 -4.66 -9.76
CA PRO A 120 -18.03 -5.99 -10.09
C PRO A 120 -16.49 -5.98 -10.15
N PRO A 121 -15.84 -7.14 -9.99
CA PRO A 121 -14.41 -7.27 -10.23
C PRO A 121 -14.03 -6.72 -11.62
N SER A 122 -12.98 -5.92 -11.65
CA SER A 122 -12.53 -5.26 -12.88
C SER A 122 -11.54 -6.14 -13.65
N ARG A 123 -11.25 -5.76 -14.90
CA ARG A 123 -10.39 -6.55 -15.79
C ARG A 123 -8.94 -6.56 -15.28
N LEU A 124 -8.40 -5.39 -14.95
CA LEU A 124 -7.04 -5.21 -14.45
C LEU A 124 -6.88 -5.82 -13.06
N GLU A 125 -7.85 -5.64 -12.18
CA GLU A 125 -7.87 -6.34 -10.88
C GLU A 125 -7.77 -7.85 -11.06
N THR A 126 -8.53 -8.43 -11.99
CA THR A 126 -8.55 -9.87 -12.19
C THR A 126 -7.21 -10.40 -12.72
N LEU A 127 -6.54 -9.62 -13.56
CA LEU A 127 -5.24 -9.94 -14.17
C LEU A 127 -4.08 -9.79 -13.18
N GLU A 128 -4.00 -8.64 -12.50
CA GLU A 128 -2.91 -8.31 -11.57
C GLU A 128 -3.13 -8.90 -10.17
N LYS A 129 -4.36 -9.33 -9.85
CA LYS A 129 -4.78 -9.71 -8.49
C LYS A 129 -4.56 -8.57 -7.50
N LEU A 130 -5.11 -7.39 -7.85
CA LEU A 130 -5.00 -6.13 -7.11
C LEU A 130 -6.34 -5.39 -7.07
N GLU A 131 -7.04 -5.43 -5.93
CA GLU A 131 -8.40 -4.88 -5.76
C GLU A 131 -8.48 -3.37 -6.03
N GLN A 132 -7.44 -2.63 -5.67
CA GLN A 132 -7.38 -1.18 -5.87
C GLN A 132 -7.42 -0.77 -7.35
N LEU A 133 -7.10 -1.68 -8.28
CA LEU A 133 -7.25 -1.39 -9.72
C LEU A 133 -8.71 -1.26 -10.14
N ARG A 134 -9.66 -1.85 -9.40
CA ARG A 134 -11.10 -1.64 -9.62
C ARG A 134 -11.48 -0.17 -9.46
N VAL A 135 -10.88 0.48 -8.47
CA VAL A 135 -11.11 1.91 -8.19
C VAL A 135 -10.58 2.77 -9.33
N LEU A 136 -9.37 2.48 -9.83
CA LEU A 136 -8.78 3.19 -10.97
C LEU A 136 -9.55 2.95 -12.28
N GLU A 137 -9.95 1.71 -12.58
CA GLU A 137 -10.73 1.40 -13.80
C GLU A 137 -12.13 2.02 -13.78
N ALA A 138 -12.71 2.24 -12.59
CA ALA A 138 -13.97 2.97 -12.43
C ALA A 138 -13.82 4.49 -12.57
N GLY A 139 -12.61 5.00 -12.81
CA GLY A 139 -12.33 6.43 -13.01
C GLY A 139 -12.17 7.22 -11.72
N HIS A 140 -12.02 6.56 -10.58
CA HIS A 140 -11.77 7.22 -9.30
C HIS A 140 -10.27 7.39 -9.04
N THR A 141 -9.94 8.34 -8.17
CA THR A 141 -8.57 8.65 -7.78
C THR A 141 -8.22 8.03 -6.44
N ILE A 142 -6.97 7.61 -6.29
CA ILE A 142 -6.41 7.12 -5.02
C ILE A 142 -5.29 8.07 -4.60
N GLN A 143 -5.39 8.66 -3.42
CA GLN A 143 -4.29 9.43 -2.84
C GLN A 143 -3.24 8.47 -2.27
N VAL A 144 -1.98 8.66 -2.61
CA VAL A 144 -0.87 7.89 -2.08
C VAL A 144 0.02 8.81 -1.26
N LEU A 145 0.42 8.36 -0.08
CA LEU A 145 1.36 9.08 0.78
C LEU A 145 2.64 8.26 0.97
N GLU A 146 3.77 8.94 0.93
CA GLU A 146 5.06 8.31 1.20
C GLU A 146 5.27 8.11 2.70
N THR A 147 5.71 6.91 3.08
CA THR A 147 6.16 6.57 4.43
C THR A 147 7.55 5.97 4.41
N HIS A 148 8.28 6.18 5.50
CA HIS A 148 9.54 5.50 5.80
C HIS A 148 9.41 4.54 6.99
N GLN A 149 8.21 4.40 7.57
CA GLN A 149 7.94 3.51 8.70
C GLN A 149 7.67 2.10 8.19
N ARG A 150 8.63 1.19 8.43
CA ARG A 150 8.57 -0.19 7.93
C ARG A 150 7.66 -1.02 8.82
N SER A 151 6.63 -1.61 8.20
CA SER A 151 5.92 -2.75 8.78
C SER A 151 6.84 -3.97 8.75
N LEU A 152 6.90 -4.72 9.85
CA LEU A 152 7.46 -6.07 9.85
C LEU A 152 6.32 -7.02 9.45
N GLY A 153 6.15 -7.21 8.14
CA GLY A 153 5.26 -8.25 7.61
C GLY A 153 5.71 -9.64 8.09
N VAL A 154 4.75 -10.54 8.34
CA VAL A 154 5.03 -11.86 8.88
C VAL A 154 4.88 -12.91 7.78
N ASP A 155 5.81 -12.90 6.82
CA ASP A 155 5.71 -13.77 5.64
C ASP A 155 6.60 -15.03 5.76
N SER A 156 7.49 -15.10 6.75
CA SER A 156 8.32 -16.28 7.00
C SER A 156 8.20 -16.81 8.44
N PRO A 157 8.45 -18.12 8.68
CA PRO A 157 8.56 -18.66 10.03
C PRO A 157 9.61 -17.96 10.91
N ALA A 158 10.62 -17.32 10.31
CA ALA A 158 11.61 -16.52 11.02
C ALA A 158 11.05 -15.17 11.46
N ASP A 159 10.09 -14.61 10.72
CA ASP A 159 9.39 -13.38 11.08
C ASP A 159 8.41 -13.60 12.23
N ILE A 160 7.77 -14.77 12.30
CA ILE A 160 6.92 -15.16 13.44
C ILE A 160 7.72 -15.06 14.75
N ALA A 161 8.93 -15.64 14.80
CA ALA A 161 9.79 -15.56 15.99
C ALA A 161 10.27 -14.14 16.32
N ARG A 162 10.26 -13.21 15.35
CA ARG A 162 10.58 -11.79 15.57
C ARG A 162 9.37 -11.01 16.08
N VAL A 163 8.18 -11.38 15.61
CA VAL A 163 6.89 -10.83 16.05
C VAL A 163 6.56 -11.28 17.47
N GLU A 164 6.70 -12.57 17.77
CA GLU A 164 6.54 -13.11 19.13
C GLU A 164 7.44 -12.36 20.12
N ARG A 165 8.71 -12.17 19.79
CA ARG A 165 9.65 -11.39 20.63
C ARG A 165 9.24 -9.92 20.80
N SER A 166 8.63 -9.31 19.79
CA SER A 166 8.21 -7.91 19.84
C SER A 166 6.93 -7.76 20.66
N LEU A 167 5.97 -8.69 20.54
CA LEU A 167 4.75 -8.74 21.34
C LEU A 167 5.05 -9.01 22.82
N ASP A 168 5.99 -9.92 23.11
CA ASP A 168 6.44 -10.20 24.48
C ASP A 168 7.10 -8.98 25.12
N ALA A 169 7.90 -8.22 24.36
CA ALA A 169 8.52 -6.98 24.83
C ALA A 169 7.49 -5.88 25.10
N MET A 170 6.45 -5.76 24.26
CA MET A 170 5.36 -4.79 24.48
C MET A 170 4.53 -5.15 25.72
N ASN A 171 4.29 -6.44 25.98
CA ASN A 171 3.59 -6.90 27.18
C ASN A 171 4.41 -6.80 28.46
N ALA A 172 5.75 -6.83 28.38
CA ALA A 172 6.63 -6.67 29.54
C ALA A 172 6.86 -5.21 29.95
N THR A 173 6.43 -4.25 29.13
CA THR A 173 6.61 -2.80 29.37
C THR A 173 5.30 -2.08 29.76
N GLY A 174 4.20 -2.83 29.91
CA GLY A 174 2.90 -2.35 30.44
C GLY A 174 2.66 -2.83 31.87
#